data_AF-A0A832DTG0-F1
#
_entry.id   AF-A0A832DTG0-F1
#
_cell.length_a   1.000
_cell.length_b   1.000
_cell.length_c   1.000
_cell.angle_alpha   90.00
_cell.angle_beta   90.00
_cell.angle_gamma   90.00
#
_symmetry.space_group_name_H-M   'P 1'
#
loop_
_entity.id
_entity.type
_entity.pdbx_description
1 polymer ?
#
loop_
_entity_poly.entity_id
_entity_poly.type
_entity_poly.pdbx_seq_one_letter_code
_entity_poly.pdbx_strand_id
1 'polypeptide(L)'
;MKTTARLLAALAVASAPAYALAWGKTGHRVTGALAQRYLTPCAAKGVKRILGAETLAEASTYADDMRPSQDPFWRQKAGHYHD
;
A
#
# COMPACT_ATOMS: atom_id res chain seq x y z
N MET A 1 17.78 -40.65 0.96
CA MET A 1 16.79 -39.97 1.84
C MET A 1 17.21 -38.54 2.19
N LYS A 2 18.38 -38.29 2.81
CA LYS A 2 18.80 -36.92 3.20
C LYS A 2 19.02 -35.96 2.02
N THR A 3 19.54 -36.45 0.90
CA THR A 3 19.75 -35.68 -0.35
C THR A 3 18.44 -35.31 -1.04
N THR A 4 17.50 -36.26 -1.12
CA THR A 4 16.15 -36.03 -1.67
C THR A 4 15.38 -34.99 -0.85
N ALA A 5 15.47 -35.06 0.49
CA ALA A 5 14.85 -34.07 1.37
C ALA A 5 15.44 -32.66 1.20
N ARG A 6 16.76 -32.54 0.99
CA ARG A 6 17.43 -31.26 0.70
C ARG A 6 17.00 -30.67 -0.64
N LEU A 7 16.85 -31.51 -1.67
CA LEU A 7 16.36 -31.07 -2.99
C LEU A 7 14.91 -30.59 -2.93
N LEU A 8 14.04 -31.30 -2.21
CA LEU A 8 12.65 -30.87 -2.02
C LEU A 8 12.56 -29.56 -1.24
N ALA A 9 13.38 -29.37 -0.20
CA ALA A 9 13.45 -28.12 0.54
C ALA A 9 13.95 -26.95 -0.32
N ALA A 10 14.97 -27.17 -1.15
CA ALA A 10 15.49 -26.15 -2.06
C ALA A 10 14.45 -25.77 -3.13
N LEU A 11 13.72 -26.75 -3.67
CA LEU A 11 12.65 -26.51 -4.63
C LEU A 11 11.49 -25.72 -4.00
N ALA A 12 11.12 -26.05 -2.75
CA ALA A 12 10.08 -25.33 -2.02
C ALA A 12 10.43 -23.84 -1.83
N VAL A 13 11.67 -23.54 -1.43
CA VAL A 13 12.15 -22.14 -1.31
C VAL A 13 12.19 -21.43 -2.65
N ALA A 14 12.66 -22.10 -3.71
CA ALA A 14 12.71 -21.52 -5.05
C ALA A 14 11.32 -21.26 -5.65
N SER A 15 10.30 -22.00 -5.22
CA SER A 15 8.90 -21.82 -5.64
C SER A 15 8.12 -20.82 -4.79
N ALA A 16 8.73 -20.26 -3.73
CA ALA A 16 8.05 -19.29 -2.88
C ALA A 16 7.75 -18.01 -3.69
N PRO A 17 6.52 -17.48 -3.64
CA PRO A 17 6.22 -16.22 -4.31
C PRO A 17 7.07 -15.11 -3.72
N ALA A 18 7.80 -14.39 -4.58
CA ALA A 18 8.51 -13.20 -4.16
C ALA A 18 7.50 -12.12 -3.75
N TYR A 19 7.60 -11.61 -2.52
CA TYR A 19 6.81 -10.47 -2.10
C TYR A 19 7.21 -9.25 -2.93
N ALA A 20 6.31 -8.79 -3.80
CA ALA A 20 6.48 -7.51 -4.45
C ALA A 20 6.29 -6.42 -3.39
N LEU A 21 7.39 -5.84 -2.90
CA LEU A 21 7.40 -4.68 -1.99
C LEU A 21 6.96 -3.39 -2.71
N ALA A 22 5.99 -3.50 -3.62
CA ALA A 22 5.61 -2.47 -4.58
C ALA A 22 4.79 -1.34 -3.93
N TRP A 23 4.11 -1.62 -2.82
CA TRP A 23 3.14 -0.72 -2.20
C TRP A 23 3.50 -0.34 -0.76
N GLY A 24 4.80 -0.32 -0.41
CA GLY A 24 5.20 0.35 0.83
C GLY A 24 5.00 1.86 0.73
N LYS A 25 5.43 2.62 1.74
CA LYS A 25 5.34 4.10 1.77
C LYS A 25 5.80 4.78 0.47
N THR A 26 6.90 4.29 -0.13
CA THR A 26 7.41 4.80 -1.40
C THR A 26 6.45 4.52 -2.56
N GLY A 27 5.88 3.32 -2.65
CA GLY A 27 4.95 2.94 -3.71
C GLY A 27 3.67 3.75 -3.70
N HIS A 28 3.08 3.93 -2.51
CA HIS A 28 1.92 4.81 -2.32
C HIS A 28 2.22 6.25 -2.74
N ARG A 29 3.34 6.82 -2.27
CA ARG A 29 3.73 8.20 -2.61
C ARG A 29 4.00 8.42 -4.09
N VAL A 30 4.70 7.49 -4.73
CA VAL A 30 4.96 7.55 -6.19
C VAL A 30 3.65 7.52 -6.96
N THR A 31 2.74 6.63 -6.58
CA THR A 31 1.41 6.54 -7.18
C THR A 31 0.61 7.82 -6.99
N GLY A 32 0.55 8.36 -5.77
CA GLY A 32 -0.13 9.61 -5.46
C GLY A 32 0.46 10.80 -6.23
N ALA A 33 1.78 10.90 -6.31
CA ALA A 33 2.48 11.94 -7.08
C ALA A 33 2.19 11.83 -8.58
N LEU A 34 2.13 10.62 -9.14
CA LEU A 34 1.77 10.41 -10.53
C LEU A 34 0.31 10.81 -10.77
N ALA A 35 -0.62 10.30 -9.97
CA ALA A 35 -2.06 10.59 -10.07
C ALA A 35 -2.33 12.10 -10.02
N GLN A 36 -1.66 12.83 -9.11
CA GLN A 36 -1.78 14.28 -8.99
C GLN A 36 -1.53 15.02 -10.32
N ARG A 37 -0.59 14.54 -11.14
CA ARG A 37 -0.24 15.15 -12.44
C ARG A 37 -1.28 14.90 -13.54
N TYR A 38 -2.10 13.86 -13.38
CA TYR A 38 -3.10 13.45 -14.38
C TYR A 38 -4.53 13.78 -13.97
N LEU A 39 -4.74 14.54 -12.89
CA LEU A 39 -6.06 15.01 -12.51
C LEU A 39 -6.63 15.95 -13.58
N THR A 40 -7.91 15.75 -13.92
CA THR A 40 -8.66 16.76 -14.67
C THR A 40 -8.84 18.02 -13.80
N PRO A 41 -9.09 19.20 -14.39
CA PRO A 41 -9.31 20.42 -13.61
C PRO A 41 -10.46 20.32 -12.59
N CYS A 42 -11.51 19.55 -12.90
CA CYS A 42 -12.62 19.29 -11.99
C CYS A 42 -12.16 18.42 -10.81
N ALA A 43 -11.44 17.33 -11.08
CA ALA A 43 -10.90 16.45 -10.05
C ALA A 43 -9.89 17.16 -9.14
N ALA A 44 -8.99 17.97 -9.71
CA ALA A 44 -8.02 18.76 -8.94
C ALA A 44 -8.69 19.74 -7.96
N LYS A 45 -9.81 20.38 -8.36
CA LYS A 45 -10.60 21.24 -7.46
C LYS A 45 -11.25 20.44 -6.34
N GLY A 46 -11.76 19.24 -6.65
CA GLY A 46 -12.34 18.33 -5.65
C GLY A 46 -11.30 17.87 -4.63
N VAL A 47 -10.14 17.40 -5.10
CA VAL A 47 -9.02 17.00 -4.24
C VAL A 47 -8.58 18.16 -3.35
N LYS A 48 -8.36 19.36 -3.91
CA LYS A 48 -8.00 20.55 -3.12
C LYS A 48 -9.06 20.92 -2.08
N ARG A 49 -10.34 20.69 -2.34
CA ARG A 49 -11.42 20.95 -1.37
C ARG A 49 -11.35 19.98 -0.18
N ILE A 50 -10.96 18.74 -0.42
CA ILE A 50 -10.91 17.68 0.60
C ILE A 50 -9.60 17.75 1.40
N LEU A 51 -8.47 17.84 0.70
CA LEU A 51 -7.12 17.74 1.29
C LEU A 51 -6.49 19.10 1.60
N GLY A 52 -7.08 20.21 1.11
CA GLY A 52 -6.54 21.55 1.32
C GLY A 52 -5.18 21.74 0.64
N ALA A 53 -4.12 21.89 1.45
CA ALA A 53 -2.75 22.07 0.98
C ALA A 53 -1.99 20.75 0.80
N GLU A 54 -2.50 19.65 1.35
CA GLU A 54 -1.88 18.34 1.26
C GLU A 54 -2.02 17.75 -0.15
N THR A 55 -0.93 17.15 -0.65
CA THR A 55 -0.89 16.50 -1.96
C THR A 55 -1.40 15.06 -1.88
N LEU A 56 -1.81 14.48 -3.02
CA LEU A 56 -2.14 13.05 -3.08
C LEU A 56 -0.97 12.15 -2.66
N ALA A 57 0.28 12.58 -2.85
CA ALA A 57 1.44 11.83 -2.39
C ALA A 57 1.50 11.76 -0.87
N GLU A 58 1.27 12.87 -0.16
CA GLU A 58 1.26 12.91 1.30
C GLU A 58 0.11 12.10 1.88
N ALA A 59 -1.10 12.29 1.35
CA ALA A 59 -2.30 11.60 1.81
C ALA A 59 -2.26 10.08 1.54
N SER A 60 -1.46 9.62 0.57
CA SER A 60 -1.44 8.22 0.12
C SER A 60 -0.99 7.20 1.17
N THR A 61 -0.34 7.61 2.26
CA THR A 61 0.09 6.69 3.33
C THR A 61 -0.82 6.73 4.56
N TYR A 62 -1.88 7.53 4.55
CA TYR A 62 -2.73 7.77 5.72
C TYR A 62 -3.32 6.47 6.29
N ALA A 63 -3.83 5.56 5.46
CA ALA A 63 -4.43 4.33 5.96
C ALA A 63 -3.42 3.41 6.65
N ASP A 64 -2.21 3.31 6.09
CA ASP A 64 -1.10 2.59 6.69
C ASP A 64 -0.70 3.22 8.04
N ASP A 65 -0.64 4.55 8.10
CA ASP A 65 -0.29 5.28 9.30
C ASP A 65 -1.39 5.18 10.39
N MET A 66 -2.65 4.98 9.99
CA MET A 66 -3.79 4.80 10.89
C MET A 66 -4.08 3.34 11.27
N ARG A 67 -3.48 2.37 10.58
CA ARG A 67 -3.59 0.94 10.91
C ARG A 67 -3.34 0.58 12.38
N PRO A 68 -2.41 1.23 13.13
CA PRO A 68 -2.26 0.98 14.57
C PRO A 68 -3.25 1.76 15.46
N SER A 69 -4.09 2.64 14.89
CA SER A 69 -5.08 3.40 15.66
C SER A 69 -6.02 2.49 16.45
N GLN A 70 -6.39 2.96 17.65
CA GLN A 70 -7.37 2.31 18.51
C GLN A 70 -8.82 2.73 18.20
N ASP A 71 -9.02 3.63 17.23
CA ASP A 71 -10.36 4.05 16.86
C ASP A 71 -11.22 2.86 16.42
N PRO A 72 -12.53 2.84 16.78
CA PRO A 72 -13.41 1.71 16.47
C PRO A 72 -13.43 1.34 14.99
N PHE A 73 -13.32 2.32 14.09
CA PHE A 73 -13.23 2.08 12.66
C PHE A 73 -12.05 1.17 12.30
N TRP A 74 -10.83 1.52 12.75
CA TRP A 74 -9.61 0.79 12.44
C TRP A 74 -9.53 -0.57 13.13
N ARG A 75 -10.30 -0.80 14.21
CA ARG A 75 -10.32 -2.07 14.96
C ARG A 75 -11.42 -3.03 14.54
N GLN A 76 -12.53 -2.52 14.02
CA GLN A 76 -13.72 -3.33 13.80
C GLN A 76 -14.16 -3.37 12.33
N LYS A 77 -13.77 -2.38 11.52
CA LYS A 77 -14.25 -2.23 10.14
C LYS A 77 -13.14 -2.31 9.09
N ALA A 78 -11.96 -1.77 9.38
CA ALA A 78 -10.82 -1.84 8.47
C ALA A 78 -10.31 -3.30 8.35
N GLY A 79 -10.42 -3.88 7.16
CA GLY A 79 -9.90 -5.22 6.87
C GLY A 79 -8.40 -5.23 6.54
N HIS A 80 -7.84 -6.41 6.31
CA HIS A 80 -6.40 -6.59 5.99
C HIS A 80 -5.93 -5.88 4.72
N TYR A 81 -6.86 -5.57 3.80
CA TYR A 81 -6.59 -4.89 2.54
C TYR A 81 -7.12 -3.45 2.53
N HIS A 82 -7.36 -2.87 3.72
CA HIS A 82 -7.71 -1.47 3.83
C HIS A 82 -6.43 -0.64 3.78
N ASP A 83 -6.21 -0.05 2.61
CA ASP A 83 -5.22 0.98 2.28
C ASP A 83 -5.94 2.28 1.86
#